data_AF-A0A927XQ70-F1
#
_entry.id   AF-A0A927XQ70-F1
#
_cell.length_a   1.000
_cell.length_b   1.000
_cell.length_c   1.000
_cell.angle_alpha   90.00
_cell.angle_beta   90.00
_cell.angle_gamma   90.00
#
_symmetry.space_group_name_H-M   'P 1'
#
loop_
_entity.id
_entity.type
_entity.pdbx_description
1 polymer ?
#
loop_
_entity_poly.entity_id
_entity_poly.type
_entity_poly.pdbx_seq_one_letter_code
_entity_poly.pdbx_strand_id
1 'polypeptide(L)'
;MSTYDFMVTAKKAVWGWYANHNRKPPEGWQDVFVVWQCKTLQNQKVILATPLRDKLLFEVTLNGDKGEIYLDVYEKIDKQKIMLPD
;
A
#
# COMPACT_ATOMS: atom_id res chain seq x y z
N MET A 1 -2.73 -0.09 -17.83
CA MET A 1 -1.70 -0.81 -17.03
C MET A 1 -2.27 -2.16 -16.59
N SER A 2 -1.51 -3.25 -16.69
CA SER A 2 -1.97 -4.55 -16.18
C SER A 2 -2.04 -4.53 -14.64
N THR A 3 -2.74 -5.49 -14.03
CA THR A 3 -2.75 -5.60 -12.56
C THR A 3 -1.38 -5.96 -12.02
N TYR A 4 -0.63 -6.82 -12.71
CA TYR A 4 0.74 -7.16 -12.31
C TYR A 4 1.66 -5.92 -12.31
N ASP A 5 1.65 -5.12 -13.40
CA ASP A 5 2.49 -3.92 -13.50
C ASP A 5 2.11 -2.88 -12.45
N PHE A 6 0.81 -2.72 -12.18
CA PHE A 6 0.33 -1.85 -11.11
C PHE A 6 0.84 -2.30 -9.75
N MET A 7 0.77 -3.60 -9.43
CA MET A 7 1.23 -4.15 -8.16
C MET A 7 2.74 -3.97 -7.96
N VAL A 8 3.54 -4.22 -9.00
CA VAL A 8 5.00 -3.97 -8.96
C VAL A 8 5.28 -2.48 -8.74
N THR A 9 4.55 -1.60 -9.44
CA THR A 9 4.69 -0.15 -9.31
C THR A 9 4.34 0.32 -7.90
N ALA A 10 3.21 -0.16 -7.34
CA ALA A 10 2.75 0.18 -6.01
C ALA A 10 3.74 -0.26 -4.91
N LYS A 11 4.25 -1.49 -4.99
CA LYS A 11 5.28 -1.97 -4.05
C LYS A 11 6.56 -1.14 -4.10
N LYS A 12 7.02 -0.77 -5.31
CA LYS A 12 8.17 0.12 -5.48
C LYS A 12 7.91 1.53 -4.95
N ALA A 13 6.70 2.06 -5.12
CA ALA A 13 6.32 3.37 -4.57
C ALA A 13 6.39 3.37 -3.03
N VAL A 14 5.88 2.32 -2.38
CA VAL A 14 6.00 2.15 -0.92
C VAL A 14 7.46 2.04 -0.50
N TRP A 15 8.25 1.20 -1.16
CA TRP A 15 9.68 1.07 -0.83
C TRP A 15 10.43 2.40 -1.00
N GLY A 16 10.18 3.14 -2.09
CA GLY A 16 10.78 4.45 -2.35
C GLY A 16 10.33 5.52 -1.37
N TRP A 17 9.10 5.43 -0.83
CA TRP A 17 8.62 6.34 0.20
C TRP A 17 9.51 6.30 1.45
N TYR A 18 9.93 5.11 1.92
CA TYR A 18 10.84 5.00 3.07
C TYR A 18 12.17 5.73 2.84
N ALA A 19 12.78 5.52 1.67
CA ALA A 19 14.03 6.18 1.30
C ALA A 19 13.89 7.71 1.29
N ASN A 20 12.79 8.22 0.72
CA ASN A 20 12.52 9.67 0.66
C ASN A 20 12.18 10.30 2.00
N HIS A 21 11.81 9.50 3.01
CA HIS A 21 11.47 9.97 4.36
C HIS A 21 12.59 9.69 5.38
N ASN A 22 13.82 9.40 4.92
CA ASN A 22 14.97 9.06 5.78
C ASN A 22 14.67 7.91 6.76
N ARG A 23 13.83 6.96 6.35
CA ARG A 23 13.52 5.74 7.11
C ARG A 23 14.21 4.54 6.50
N LYS A 24 14.58 3.55 7.32
CA LYS A 24 15.09 2.26 6.82
C LYS A 24 13.97 1.54 6.06
N PRO A 25 14.11 1.27 4.75
CA PRO A 25 13.12 0.50 4.01
C PRO A 25 13.20 -1.00 4.37
N PRO A 26 12.19 -1.80 3.97
CA PRO A 26 12.36 -3.25 3.85
C PRO A 26 13.56 -3.61 2.95
N GLU A 27 14.07 -4.85 3.04
CA GLU A 27 15.26 -5.27 2.29
C GLU A 27 15.05 -5.10 0.78
N GLY A 28 13.86 -5.47 0.30
CA GLY A 28 13.42 -5.22 -1.07
C GLY A 28 11.99 -4.73 -1.17
N TRP A 29 11.63 -4.17 -2.33
CA TRP A 29 10.23 -3.85 -2.64
C TRP A 29 9.36 -5.13 -2.70
N GLN A 30 9.97 -6.29 -2.90
CA GLN A 30 9.32 -7.60 -2.89
C GLN A 30 8.73 -7.94 -1.52
N ASP A 31 9.36 -7.45 -0.44
CA ASP A 31 8.91 -7.67 0.95
C ASP A 31 7.68 -6.86 1.31
N VAL A 32 7.35 -5.82 0.53
CA VAL A 32 6.08 -5.12 0.64
C VAL A 32 4.98 -6.08 0.23
N PHE A 33 4.03 -6.36 1.12
CA PHE A 33 2.99 -7.36 0.90
C PHE A 33 1.60 -6.73 0.79
N VAL A 34 0.72 -7.46 0.10
CA VAL A 34 -0.64 -7.02 -0.22
C VAL A 34 -1.56 -7.39 0.92
N VAL A 35 -2.24 -6.39 1.47
CA VAL A 35 -3.31 -6.59 2.45
C VAL A 35 -4.65 -6.75 1.75
N TRP A 36 -4.90 -5.90 0.75
CA TRP A 36 -6.12 -5.92 -0.05
C TRP A 36 -5.89 -5.27 -1.41
N GLN A 37 -6.61 -5.71 -2.43
CA GLN A 37 -6.57 -5.08 -3.75
C GLN A 37 -7.92 -5.15 -4.47
N CYS A 38 -8.19 -4.16 -5.30
CA CYS A 38 -9.31 -4.20 -6.24
C CYS A 38 -8.96 -3.52 -7.56
N LYS A 39 -9.75 -3.88 -8.58
CA LYS A 39 -9.75 -3.24 -9.89
C LYS A 39 -11.18 -3.00 -10.33
N THR A 40 -11.44 -1.80 -10.83
CA THR A 40 -12.72 -1.45 -11.44
C THR A 40 -12.44 -0.66 -12.71
N LEU A 41 -12.77 -1.26 -13.86
CA LEU A 41 -12.45 -0.72 -15.18
C LEU A 41 -10.95 -0.40 -15.30
N GLN A 42 -10.60 0.86 -15.55
CA GLN A 42 -9.21 1.33 -15.69
C GLN A 42 -8.54 1.65 -14.35
N ASN A 43 -9.31 1.72 -13.25
CA ASN A 43 -8.82 2.14 -11.94
C ASN A 43 -8.43 0.94 -11.08
N GLN A 44 -7.37 1.10 -10.30
CA GLN A 44 -6.89 0.07 -9.37
C GLN A 44 -6.55 0.70 -8.02
N LYS A 45 -6.84 -0.03 -6.93
CA LYS A 45 -6.46 0.37 -5.58
C LYS A 45 -5.87 -0.82 -4.85
N VAL A 46 -4.80 -0.59 -4.10
CA VAL A 46 -4.15 -1.60 -3.28
C VAL A 46 -3.80 -1.03 -1.92
N ILE A 47 -4.07 -1.80 -0.87
CA ILE A 47 -3.56 -1.57 0.48
C ILE A 47 -2.37 -2.49 0.70
N LEU A 48 -1.26 -1.92 1.11
CA LEU A 48 0.04 -2.55 1.28
C LEU A 48 0.53 -2.37 2.72
N ALA A 49 1.31 -3.33 3.19
CA ALA A 49 2.04 -3.27 4.45
C ALA A 49 3.47 -3.77 4.25
N THR A 50 4.32 -3.53 5.24
CA THR A 50 5.71 -3.98 5.25
C THR A 50 5.97 -4.87 6.46
N PRO A 51 7.04 -5.69 6.46
CA PRO A 51 7.44 -6.46 7.65
C PRO A 51 7.98 -5.58 8.79
N LEU A 52 8.10 -4.27 8.58
CA LEU A 52 8.59 -3.33 9.59
C LEU A 52 7.53 -3.14 10.69
N ARG A 53 7.98 -3.03 11.94
CA ARG A 53 7.11 -2.80 13.10
C ARG A 53 6.82 -1.30 13.32
N ASP A 54 6.63 -0.56 12.25
CA ASP A 54 6.44 0.90 12.25
C ASP A 54 4.97 1.34 12.27
N LYS A 55 4.05 0.36 12.32
CA LYS A 55 2.59 0.56 12.35
C LYS A 55 2.03 1.26 11.11
N LEU A 56 2.74 1.26 9.99
CA LEU A 56 2.25 1.90 8.77
C LEU A 56 1.40 0.96 7.90
N LEU A 57 0.39 1.55 7.27
CA LEU A 57 -0.32 1.01 6.12
C LEU A 57 -0.19 2.00 4.97
N PHE A 58 -0.13 1.48 3.76
CA PHE A 58 0.01 2.28 2.55
C PHE A 58 -1.17 1.98 1.64
N GLU A 59 -1.73 3.00 1.02
CA GLU A 59 -2.70 2.84 -0.06
C GLU A 59 -2.12 3.43 -1.34
N VAL A 60 -2.12 2.65 -2.41
CA VAL A 60 -1.77 3.13 -3.74
C VAL A 60 -3.00 3.06 -4.63
N THR A 61 -3.31 4.17 -5.28
CA THR A 61 -4.46 4.29 -6.19
C THR A 61 -3.98 4.70 -7.58
N LEU A 62 -4.31 3.90 -8.59
CA LEU A 62 -4.16 4.26 -10.01
C LEU A 62 -5.48 4.84 -10.54
N ASN A 63 -5.43 6.08 -10.98
CA ASN A 63 -6.43 6.65 -11.88
C ASN A 63 -6.03 6.29 -13.32
N GLY A 64 -6.68 5.27 -13.88
CA GLY A 64 -6.34 4.78 -15.21
C GLY A 64 -6.77 5.72 -16.35
N ASP A 65 -7.81 6.52 -16.13
CA ASP A 65 -8.30 7.49 -17.12
C ASP A 65 -7.33 8.66 -17.30
N LYS A 66 -6.66 9.07 -16.21
CA LYS A 66 -5.65 10.15 -16.22
C LYS A 66 -4.20 9.66 -16.29
N GLY A 67 -3.95 8.37 -16.05
CA GLY A 67 -2.61 7.81 -15.97
C GLY A 67 -1.82 8.26 -14.73
N GLU A 68 -2.50 8.55 -13.62
CA GLU A 68 -1.90 9.08 -12.39
C GLU A 68 -1.90 8.03 -11.28
N ILE A 69 -0.88 8.07 -10.42
CA ILE A 69 -0.81 7.25 -9.21
C ILE A 69 -0.72 8.16 -7.98
N TYR A 70 -1.48 7.80 -6.96
CA TYR A 70 -1.51 8.45 -5.65
C TYR A 70 -1.03 7.45 -4.59
N LEU A 71 -0.29 7.95 -3.60
CA LEU A 71 0.17 7.17 -2.45
C LEU A 71 -0.26 7.88 -1.16
N ASP A 72 -1.10 7.21 -0.39
CA ASP A 72 -1.50 7.62 0.96
C ASP A 72 -0.79 6.75 1.99
N VAL A 73 -0.41 7.36 3.12
CA VAL A 73 0.26 6.67 4.23
C VAL A 73 -0.54 6.87 5.51
N TYR A 74 -0.90 5.77 6.13
CA TYR A 74 -1.70 5.71 7.35
C TYR A 74 -0.87 5.16 8.50
N GLU A 75 -1.02 5.75 9.69
CA GLU A 75 -0.51 5.17 10.92
C GLU A 75 -1.63 4.44 11.67
N LYS A 76 -1.36 3.21 12.08
CA LYS A 76 -2.26 2.47 12.95
C LYS A 76 -2.18 3.01 14.38
N ILE A 77 -3.26 3.65 14.80
CA ILE A 77 -3.38 4.26 16.13
C ILE A 77 -3.62 3.22 17.23
N ASP A 78 -4.64 2.36 17.09
CA ASP A 78 -5.02 1.37 18.11
C ASP A 78 -5.58 0.08 17.46
N LYS A 79 -5.69 -0.99 18.24
CA LYS A 79 -6.42 -2.21 17.91
C LYS A 79 -7.37 -2.56 19.04
N GLN A 80 -8.66 -2.44 18.80
CA GLN A 80 -9.70 -2.77 19.77
C GLN A 80 -10.37 -4.11 19.43
N LYS A 81 -10.68 -4.88 20.46
CA LYS A 81 -11.55 -6.05 20.34
C LYS A 81 -12.98 -5.60 20.61
N ILE A 82 -13.84 -5.68 19.60
CA ILE A 82 -15.28 -5.35 19.72
C ILE A 82 -16.03 -6.68 19.82
N MET A 83 -16.80 -6.85 20.90
CA MET A 83 -17.68 -8.01 21.07
C MET A 83 -19.00 -7.73 20.35
N LEU A 84 -19.46 -8.68 19.54
CA LEU A 84 -20.80 -8.59 18.96
C LEU A 84 -21.84 -8.88 20.05
N PRO A 85 -23.04 -8.27 19.97
CA PRO A 85 -24.16 -8.73 20.77
C PRO A 85 -24.47 -10.20 20.45
N ASP A 86 -25.00 -10.91 21.43
CA ASP A 86 -25.55 -12.26 21.26
C ASP A 86 -26.65 -12.30 20.19
#